data_AF-A0A3M9YYD5-F1
#
_entry.id   AF-A0A3M9YYD5-F1
#
_cell.length_a   1.000
_cell.length_b   1.000
_cell.length_c   1.000
_cell.angle_alpha   90.00
_cell.angle_beta   90.00
_cell.angle_gamma   90.00
#
_symmetry.space_group_name_H-M   'P 1'
#
loop_
_entity.id
_entity.type
_entity.pdbx_description
1 polymer ?
#
loop_
_entity_poly.entity_id
_entity_poly.type
_entity_poly.pdbx_seq_one_letter_code
_entity_poly.pdbx_strand_id
1 'polypeptide(L)'
;MVSTVVGNVGNVGKPILKSLPRPLRWLIRPALLGSIGLHVLVLLLPLPEQASLDAARRQDVEVNVTRLPEQTPVPKPTATPKPTPTPSPPAQPVAQPLQPAPRPPAVAQKPPVAQPSPSPVASPPPTPEPSPDPVPPPAVPFADLPLLTGSQTGCFGLGTCHEITDGTNFRTAGQTLEQALQAQGYTVKPREDLEETGRKVYELTKGNKTRYLNVLSSDVGSTIYLVTPQPVSLDQLQTSETHKAELEAILDSISSGSVNPTQLTQPEAFFAGTTPRPETGSQLRLVAGRSPQELLNGLTGSLQAQNFTLTEAGGYGNGLLYEVTKGAYTGYLNLVPTVDRSGTIVVLWTNLPS
;
A
#
# COMPACT_ATOMS: atom_id res chain seq x y z
N MET A 1 -41.38 -4.32 -23.32
CA MET A 1 -42.26 -3.80 -22.24
C MET A 1 -41.35 -3.37 -21.11
N VAL A 2 -41.18 -2.05 -20.96
CA VAL A 2 -40.21 -1.44 -20.03
C VAL A 2 -40.96 -1.07 -18.76
N SER A 3 -40.68 -1.76 -17.66
CA SER A 3 -41.19 -1.39 -16.33
C SER A 3 -40.17 -0.52 -15.62
N THR A 4 -40.47 0.77 -15.61
CA THR A 4 -39.76 1.80 -14.84
C THR A 4 -40.13 1.67 -13.37
N VAL A 5 -39.17 1.26 -12.52
CA VAL A 5 -39.34 1.33 -11.05
C VAL A 5 -38.78 2.66 -10.57
N VAL A 6 -39.69 3.59 -10.24
CA VAL A 6 -39.39 4.86 -9.58
C VAL A 6 -39.31 4.60 -8.08
N GLY A 7 -38.10 4.59 -7.53
CA GLY A 7 -37.83 4.49 -6.09
C GLY A 7 -38.07 5.83 -5.41
N ASN A 8 -39.07 5.87 -4.53
CA ASN A 8 -39.53 7.02 -3.76
C ASN A 8 -38.51 7.37 -2.66
N VAL A 9 -37.77 8.48 -2.82
CA VAL A 9 -36.92 9.07 -1.77
C VAL A 9 -37.81 9.93 -0.88
N GLY A 10 -38.38 9.32 0.15
CA GLY A 10 -39.17 10.03 1.14
C GLY A 10 -38.92 9.46 2.53
N ASN A 11 -38.53 10.35 3.46
CA ASN A 11 -38.66 10.19 4.92
C ASN A 11 -37.42 9.69 5.70
N VAL A 12 -36.30 10.41 5.60
CA VAL A 12 -35.24 10.40 6.62
C VAL A 12 -35.52 11.56 7.58
N GLY A 13 -36.05 11.26 8.76
CA GLY A 13 -36.29 12.31 9.77
C GLY A 13 -37.36 12.04 10.82
N LYS A 14 -37.68 10.79 11.15
CA LYS A 14 -38.44 10.51 12.38
C LYS A 14 -37.46 10.36 13.54
N PRO A 15 -37.51 11.21 14.58
CA PRO A 15 -36.60 11.12 15.71
C PRO A 15 -36.80 9.77 16.42
N ILE A 16 -35.73 8.98 16.45
CA ILE A 16 -35.62 7.62 17.05
C ILE A 16 -36.08 7.61 18.52
N LEU A 17 -36.11 8.77 19.18
CA LEU A 17 -36.65 8.95 20.54
C LEU A 17 -38.12 8.55 20.71
N LYS A 18 -38.92 8.40 19.62
CA LYS A 18 -40.34 8.01 19.71
C LYS A 18 -40.59 6.50 19.79
N SER A 19 -39.60 5.62 19.62
CA SER A 19 -39.79 4.16 19.70
C SER A 19 -39.47 3.56 21.08
N LEU A 20 -38.90 4.33 22.01
CA LEU A 20 -38.51 3.80 23.32
C LEU A 20 -39.72 3.62 24.27
N PRO A 21 -39.79 2.52 25.05
CA PRO A 21 -40.84 2.28 26.05
C PRO A 21 -40.94 3.42 27.07
N ARG A 22 -42.16 3.74 27.52
CA ARG A 22 -42.44 4.85 28.45
C ARG A 22 -41.56 4.88 29.72
N PRO A 23 -41.24 3.77 30.42
CA PRO A 23 -40.40 3.85 31.61
C PRO A 23 -38.95 4.28 31.30
N LEU A 24 -38.44 3.92 30.12
CA LEU A 24 -37.06 4.21 29.73
C LEU A 24 -36.85 5.69 29.36
N ARG A 25 -37.88 6.37 28.84
CA ARG A 25 -37.81 7.81 28.52
C ARG A 25 -37.64 8.69 29.76
N TRP A 26 -38.09 8.22 30.92
CA TRP A 26 -37.97 8.96 32.17
C TRP A 26 -36.53 8.94 32.71
N LEU A 27 -35.76 7.88 32.42
CA LEU A 27 -34.35 7.73 32.84
C LEU A 27 -33.35 8.49 31.96
N ILE A 28 -33.65 8.72 30.68
CA ILE A 28 -32.72 9.36 29.74
C ILE A 28 -32.48 10.85 30.08
N ARG A 29 -33.53 11.55 30.54
CA ARG A 29 -33.44 12.99 30.85
C ARG A 29 -32.47 13.31 32.01
N PRO A 30 -32.52 12.64 33.17
CA PRO A 30 -31.54 12.89 34.22
C PRO A 30 -30.13 12.43 33.84
N ALA A 31 -29.98 11.34 33.08
CA ALA A 31 -28.67 10.86 32.63
C ALA A 31 -27.94 11.87 31.72
N LEU A 32 -28.68 12.49 30.78
CA LEU A 32 -28.12 13.52 29.91
C LEU A 32 -27.68 14.77 30.69
N LEU A 33 -28.51 15.23 31.63
CA LEU A 33 -28.17 16.37 32.49
C LEU A 33 -26.98 16.06 33.41
N GLY A 34 -26.89 14.84 33.93
CA GLY A 34 -25.74 14.37 34.70
C GLY A 34 -24.45 14.37 33.90
N SER A 35 -24.50 13.93 32.63
CA SER A 35 -23.34 13.93 31.73
C SER A 35 -22.84 15.34 31.42
N ILE A 36 -23.76 16.28 31.13
CA ILE A 36 -23.42 17.69 30.89
C ILE A 36 -22.83 18.32 32.16
N GLY A 37 -23.43 18.07 33.33
CA GLY A 37 -22.93 18.56 34.61
C GLY A 37 -21.53 18.03 34.93
N LEU A 38 -21.27 16.74 34.67
CA LEU A 38 -19.96 16.13 34.89
C LEU A 38 -18.88 16.75 33.97
N HIS A 39 -19.19 16.99 32.70
CA HIS A 39 -18.24 17.63 31.78
C HIS A 39 -17.93 19.07 32.20
N VAL A 40 -18.93 19.82 32.65
CA VAL A 40 -18.72 21.19 33.17
C VAL A 40 -17.88 21.16 34.45
N LEU A 41 -18.12 20.21 35.35
CA LEU A 41 -17.33 20.05 36.58
C LEU A 41 -15.86 19.73 36.27
N VAL A 42 -15.58 18.86 35.30
CA VAL A 42 -14.21 18.51 34.87
C VAL A 42 -13.49 19.72 34.29
N LEU A 43 -14.17 20.60 33.56
CA LEU A 43 -13.59 21.82 33.00
C LEU A 43 -13.37 22.93 34.04
N LEU A 44 -14.08 22.88 35.17
CA LEU A 44 -13.93 23.81 36.30
C LEU A 44 -12.86 23.36 37.31
N LEU A 45 -12.38 22.12 37.22
CA LEU A 45 -11.24 21.69 38.01
C LEU A 45 -10.02 22.50 37.55
N PRO A 46 -9.34 23.24 38.45
CA PRO A 46 -8.12 23.94 38.10
C PRO A 46 -7.11 22.91 37.60
N LEU A 47 -6.78 22.99 36.31
CA LEU A 47 -5.71 22.21 35.73
C LEU A 47 -4.45 22.53 36.54
N PRO A 48 -3.77 21.52 37.13
CA PRO A 48 -2.52 21.78 37.83
C PRO A 48 -1.59 22.46 36.84
N GLU A 49 -1.17 23.68 37.17
CA GLU A 49 -0.21 24.46 36.40
C GLU A 49 0.95 23.56 36.01
N GLN A 50 1.25 23.48 34.71
CA GLN A 50 2.39 22.76 34.14
C GLN A 50 3.75 23.38 34.54
N ALA A 51 3.82 24.05 35.69
CA ALA A 51 4.97 24.79 36.18
C ALA A 51 6.10 23.91 36.76
N SER A 52 5.97 22.57 36.79
CA SER A 52 6.99 21.70 37.43
C SER A 52 7.69 20.70 36.51
N LEU A 53 7.35 20.61 35.21
CA LEU A 53 8.07 19.68 34.31
C LEU A 53 9.38 20.26 33.75
N ASP A 54 9.54 21.58 33.73
CA ASP A 54 10.81 22.21 33.33
C ASP A 54 11.84 22.32 34.47
N ALA A 55 11.42 22.23 35.73
CA ALA A 55 12.33 22.29 36.88
C ALA A 55 13.09 20.97 37.15
N ALA A 56 12.54 19.82 36.73
CA ALA A 56 13.19 18.52 36.88
C ALA A 56 14.19 18.19 35.75
N ARG A 57 14.23 18.99 34.68
CA ARG A 57 15.12 18.78 33.52
C ARG A 57 16.43 19.58 33.57
N ARG A 58 16.77 20.14 34.74
CA ARG A 58 18.08 20.75 35.04
C ARG A 58 18.78 20.04 36.20
N GLN A 59 18.83 18.71 36.16
CA GLN A 59 19.97 18.04 36.78
C GLN A 59 21.10 18.09 35.76
N ASP A 60 22.05 18.99 36.00
CA ASP A 60 23.36 19.00 35.38
C ASP A 60 23.94 17.59 35.48
N VAL A 61 23.87 16.84 34.39
CA VAL A 61 24.73 15.68 34.19
C VAL A 61 26.10 16.26 33.98
N GLU A 62 26.93 16.21 35.02
CA GLU A 62 28.37 16.41 34.93
C GLU A 62 28.92 15.34 33.98
N VAL A 63 28.97 15.68 32.69
CA VAL A 63 29.50 14.81 31.65
C VAL A 63 30.99 14.71 31.91
N ASN A 64 31.42 13.59 32.50
CA ASN A 64 32.83 13.26 32.60
C ASN A 64 33.35 13.07 31.16
N VAL A 65 33.96 14.14 30.63
CA VAL A 65 34.53 14.18 29.29
C VAL A 65 35.69 13.19 29.26
N THR A 66 35.38 11.96 28.87
CA THR A 66 36.38 10.95 28.53
C THR A 66 37.12 11.48 27.31
N ARG A 67 38.33 12.00 27.54
CA ARG A 67 39.21 12.47 26.47
C ARG A 67 39.49 11.28 25.54
N LEU A 68 39.06 11.42 24.29
CA LEU A 68 39.44 10.49 23.23
C LEU A 68 40.97 10.43 23.14
N PRO A 69 41.55 9.23 22.98
CA PRO A 69 42.99 9.10 22.75
C PRO A 69 43.41 9.97 21.56
N GLU A 70 44.50 10.69 21.78
CA GLU A 70 45.13 11.60 20.84
C GLU A 70 45.39 10.86 19.52
N GLN A 71 44.66 11.24 18.47
CA GLN A 71 44.75 10.61 17.17
C GLN A 71 46.17 10.77 16.64
N THR A 72 46.80 9.63 16.36
CA THR A 72 48.10 9.54 15.69
C THR A 72 48.04 10.35 14.38
N PRO A 73 49.05 11.18 14.08
CA PRO A 73 49.02 12.04 12.89
C PRO A 73 48.81 11.20 11.62
N VAL A 74 47.68 11.47 10.95
CA VAL A 74 47.33 10.85 9.67
C VAL A 74 48.42 11.24 8.66
N PRO A 75 49.01 10.28 7.93
CA PRO A 75 50.03 10.55 6.93
C PRO A 75 49.49 11.53 5.87
N LYS A 76 50.31 12.55 5.58
CA LYS A 76 50.07 13.59 4.59
C LYS A 76 49.60 12.97 3.26
N PRO A 77 48.46 13.42 2.68
CA PRO A 77 47.96 12.89 1.42
C PRO A 77 49.03 12.98 0.34
N THR A 78 49.43 11.84 -0.21
CA THR A 78 50.23 11.78 -1.43
C THR A 78 49.41 12.40 -2.56
N ALA A 79 49.98 13.38 -3.24
CA ALA A 79 49.32 14.13 -4.31
C ALA A 79 48.74 13.16 -5.36
N THR A 80 47.41 13.15 -5.44
CA THR A 80 46.67 12.44 -6.48
C THR A 80 47.12 12.94 -7.84
N PRO A 81 47.49 12.06 -8.79
CA PRO A 81 47.90 12.47 -10.12
C PRO A 81 46.78 13.29 -10.79
N LYS A 82 47.16 14.45 -11.30
CA LYS A 82 46.31 15.38 -12.03
C LYS A 82 45.58 14.62 -13.15
N PRO A 83 44.24 14.65 -13.21
CA PRO A 83 43.51 13.96 -14.26
C PRO A 83 43.94 14.52 -15.63
N THR A 84 44.35 13.60 -16.51
CA THR A 84 44.62 13.87 -17.92
C THR A 84 43.36 14.48 -18.54
N PRO A 85 43.48 15.59 -19.29
CA PRO A 85 42.34 16.23 -19.92
C PRO A 85 41.61 15.24 -20.83
N THR A 86 40.33 15.00 -20.52
CA THR A 86 39.43 14.25 -21.39
C THR A 86 39.26 15.06 -22.69
N PRO A 87 39.42 14.44 -23.87
CA PRO A 87 39.29 15.14 -25.15
C PRO A 87 37.89 15.76 -25.27
N SER A 88 37.87 17.03 -25.64
CA SER A 88 36.66 17.79 -25.93
C SER A 88 35.83 17.06 -26.98
N PRO A 89 34.50 16.90 -26.79
CA PRO A 89 33.64 16.33 -27.80
C PRO A 89 33.74 17.14 -29.11
N PRO A 90 33.73 16.48 -30.28
CA PRO A 90 33.77 17.16 -31.57
C PRO A 90 32.57 18.12 -31.70
N ALA A 91 32.86 19.30 -32.25
CA ALA A 91 31.89 20.36 -32.47
C ALA A 91 30.63 19.83 -33.16
N GLN A 92 29.47 20.21 -32.62
CA GLN A 92 28.18 19.99 -33.27
C GLN A 92 28.20 20.60 -34.69
N PRO A 93 27.65 19.90 -35.70
CA PRO A 93 27.50 20.45 -37.03
C PRO A 93 26.65 21.72 -36.99
N VAL A 94 27.22 22.82 -37.48
CA VAL A 94 26.52 24.06 -37.77
C VAL A 94 25.37 23.74 -38.73
N ALA A 95 24.14 24.15 -38.35
CA ALA A 95 22.96 24.02 -39.18
C ALA A 95 23.20 24.64 -40.56
N GLN A 96 23.07 23.82 -41.62
CA GLN A 96 23.04 24.32 -42.98
C GLN A 96 21.76 25.13 -43.23
N PRO A 97 21.83 26.23 -44.01
CA PRO A 97 20.66 27.00 -44.42
C PRO A 97 19.68 26.12 -45.21
N LEU A 98 18.40 26.27 -44.90
CA LEU A 98 17.29 25.65 -45.62
C LEU A 98 17.40 25.92 -47.13
N GLN A 99 17.59 24.85 -47.91
CA GLN A 99 17.42 24.90 -49.36
C GLN A 99 15.93 25.10 -49.71
N PRO A 100 15.61 25.94 -50.71
CA PRO A 100 14.24 26.08 -51.23
C PRO A 100 13.70 24.76 -51.79
N ALA A 101 12.42 24.51 -51.53
CA ALA A 101 11.69 23.33 -51.97
C ALA A 101 11.80 23.11 -53.50
N PRO A 102 12.18 21.89 -53.95
CA PRO A 102 12.11 21.55 -55.36
C PRO A 102 10.65 21.35 -55.81
N ARG A 103 10.41 21.91 -57.00
CA ARG A 103 9.19 21.87 -57.81
C ARG A 103 8.63 20.44 -57.97
N PRO A 104 7.29 20.24 -57.99
CA PRO A 104 6.69 18.92 -58.15
C PRO A 104 7.10 18.26 -59.49
N PRO A 105 7.57 17.00 -59.48
CA PRO A 105 7.80 16.25 -60.72
C PRO A 105 6.48 15.81 -61.36
N ALA A 106 6.51 15.81 -62.68
CA ALA A 106 5.42 15.46 -63.58
C ALA A 106 4.90 14.03 -63.35
N VAL A 107 3.61 13.87 -63.58
CA VAL A 107 2.86 12.61 -63.53
C VAL A 107 3.43 11.63 -64.56
N ALA A 108 4.19 10.63 -64.10
CA ALA A 108 4.62 9.50 -64.93
C ALA A 108 3.46 8.51 -65.10
N GLN A 109 3.17 8.18 -66.35
CA GLN A 109 2.15 7.22 -66.76
C GLN A 109 2.45 5.81 -66.22
N LYS A 110 1.41 5.14 -65.70
CA LYS A 110 1.47 3.77 -65.21
C LYS A 110 1.80 2.79 -66.36
N PRO A 111 2.80 1.90 -66.19
CA PRO A 111 3.01 0.75 -67.07
C PRO A 111 1.86 -0.28 -66.98
N PRO A 112 1.66 -1.10 -68.02
CA PRO A 112 0.62 -2.13 -68.07
C PRO A 112 0.81 -3.19 -66.98
N VAL A 113 -0.31 -3.54 -66.34
CA VAL A 113 -0.41 -4.51 -65.25
C VAL A 113 0.02 -5.89 -65.73
N ALA A 114 1.10 -6.42 -65.15
CA ALA A 114 1.53 -7.79 -65.36
C ALA A 114 0.50 -8.76 -64.74
N GLN A 115 0.15 -9.78 -65.52
CA GLN A 115 -0.76 -10.86 -65.19
C GLN A 115 -0.26 -11.67 -63.99
N PRO A 116 -1.10 -11.95 -62.97
CA PRO A 116 -0.67 -12.63 -61.76
C PRO A 116 -0.27 -14.08 -62.05
N SER A 117 0.97 -14.42 -61.66
CA SER A 117 1.46 -15.80 -61.57
C SER A 117 0.69 -16.54 -60.47
N PRO A 118 0.33 -17.84 -60.65
CA PRO A 118 -0.40 -18.59 -59.65
C PRO A 118 0.37 -18.64 -58.33
N SER A 119 -0.24 -18.10 -57.27
CA SER A 119 0.31 -18.17 -55.92
C SER A 119 0.45 -19.63 -55.49
N PRO A 120 1.60 -20.03 -54.92
CA PRO A 120 1.78 -21.37 -54.38
C PRO A 120 0.75 -21.62 -53.28
N VAL A 121 0.12 -22.79 -53.35
CA VAL A 121 -0.81 -23.30 -52.34
C VAL A 121 -0.07 -23.34 -51.00
N ALA A 122 -0.56 -22.57 -50.03
CA ALA A 122 0.02 -22.51 -48.68
C ALA A 122 -0.05 -23.91 -48.05
N SER A 123 1.11 -24.39 -47.60
CA SER A 123 1.22 -25.61 -46.80
C SER A 123 0.33 -25.47 -45.54
N PRO A 124 -0.37 -26.54 -45.12
CA PRO A 124 -1.24 -26.48 -43.94
C PRO A 124 -0.44 -25.98 -42.72
N PRO A 125 -1.05 -25.11 -41.88
CA PRO A 125 -0.40 -24.64 -40.67
C PRO A 125 -0.03 -25.83 -39.79
N PRO A 126 1.17 -25.85 -39.20
CA PRO A 126 1.58 -26.94 -38.31
C PRO A 126 0.55 -27.08 -37.19
N THR A 127 0.17 -28.32 -36.91
CA THR A 127 -0.67 -28.66 -35.76
C THR A 127 -0.02 -28.09 -34.50
N PRO A 128 -0.74 -27.28 -33.71
CA PRO A 128 -0.16 -26.68 -32.52
C PRO A 128 0.34 -27.79 -31.59
N GLU A 129 1.63 -27.70 -31.27
CA GLU A 129 2.25 -28.55 -30.27
C GLU A 129 1.48 -28.38 -28.94
N PRO A 130 1.18 -29.46 -28.21
CA PRO A 130 0.44 -29.37 -26.95
C PRO A 130 1.13 -28.36 -26.04
N SER A 131 0.36 -27.35 -25.61
CA SER A 131 0.84 -26.35 -24.67
C SER A 131 1.34 -27.09 -23.42
N PRO A 132 2.58 -26.83 -22.95
CA PRO A 132 3.13 -27.51 -21.79
C PRO A 132 2.18 -27.34 -20.61
N ASP A 133 2.02 -28.39 -19.80
CA ASP A 133 1.24 -28.33 -18.57
C ASP A 133 1.66 -27.09 -17.75
N PRO A 134 0.70 -26.29 -17.25
CA PRO A 134 1.01 -25.07 -16.54
C PRO A 134 1.89 -25.40 -15.35
N VAL A 135 3.10 -24.81 -15.34
CA VAL A 135 4.01 -24.87 -14.19
C VAL A 135 3.24 -24.33 -12.98
N PRO A 136 3.12 -25.06 -11.87
CA PRO A 136 2.39 -24.59 -10.71
C PRO A 136 2.98 -23.25 -10.25
N PRO A 137 2.13 -22.27 -9.87
CA PRO A 137 2.59 -20.97 -9.41
C PRO A 137 3.62 -21.15 -8.28
N PRO A 138 4.72 -20.37 -8.27
CA PRO A 138 5.69 -20.45 -7.19
C PRO A 138 4.99 -20.20 -5.86
N ALA A 139 5.12 -21.12 -4.92
CA ALA A 139 4.53 -20.98 -3.59
C ALA A 139 5.01 -19.67 -2.94
N VAL A 140 4.08 -18.81 -2.53
CA VAL A 140 4.41 -17.58 -1.81
C VAL A 140 4.83 -17.97 -0.39
N PRO A 141 6.10 -17.79 -0.01
CA PRO A 141 6.56 -18.19 1.31
C PRO A 141 5.90 -17.29 2.36
N PHE A 142 5.54 -17.86 3.52
CA PHE A 142 4.88 -17.19 4.65
C PHE A 142 3.39 -16.86 4.45
N ALA A 143 2.73 -17.34 3.39
CA ALA A 143 1.29 -17.19 3.20
C ALA A 143 0.45 -18.17 4.06
N ASP A 144 1.07 -19.24 4.58
CA ASP A 144 0.48 -20.34 5.34
C ASP A 144 0.54 -20.12 6.86
N LEU A 145 0.35 -18.87 7.33
CA LEU A 145 0.43 -18.56 8.75
C LEU A 145 -0.66 -19.31 9.55
N PRO A 146 -0.33 -19.98 10.67
CA PRO A 146 -1.33 -20.62 11.50
C PRO A 146 -2.40 -19.62 11.98
N LEU A 147 -3.66 -19.95 11.74
CA LEU A 147 -4.80 -19.20 12.28
C LEU A 147 -5.10 -19.72 13.68
N LEU A 148 -4.91 -18.86 14.69
CA LEU A 148 -5.28 -19.19 16.05
C LEU A 148 -6.81 -19.20 16.20
N THR A 149 -7.32 -20.02 17.13
CA THR A 149 -8.75 -20.06 17.41
C THR A 149 -9.21 -18.69 17.91
N GLY A 150 -10.35 -18.21 17.41
CA GLY A 150 -10.88 -16.89 17.77
C GLY A 150 -10.21 -15.73 17.03
N SER A 151 -9.22 -15.97 16.17
CA SER A 151 -8.62 -14.89 15.39
C SER A 151 -9.53 -14.41 14.26
N GLN A 152 -9.59 -13.10 14.07
CA GLN A 152 -10.23 -12.44 12.95
C GLN A 152 -9.16 -11.90 12.01
N THR A 153 -9.42 -11.94 10.70
CA THR A 153 -8.51 -11.39 9.70
C THR A 153 -8.80 -9.91 9.50
N GLY A 154 -7.74 -9.11 9.43
CA GLY A 154 -7.79 -7.67 9.24
C GLY A 154 -7.71 -6.92 10.55
N CYS A 155 -6.55 -6.33 10.83
CA CYS A 155 -6.36 -5.29 11.85
C CYS A 155 -5.61 -4.11 11.24
N PHE A 156 -5.94 -2.89 11.67
CA PHE A 156 -5.36 -1.63 11.16
C PHE A 156 -5.41 -1.50 9.62
N GLY A 157 -6.43 -2.09 9.01
CA GLY A 157 -6.58 -2.12 7.56
C GLY A 157 -5.53 -2.96 6.81
N LEU A 158 -4.77 -3.82 7.49
CA LEU A 158 -3.78 -4.73 6.92
C LEU A 158 -4.36 -6.14 6.77
N GLY A 159 -4.44 -6.65 5.54
CA GLY A 159 -5.08 -7.95 5.26
C GLY A 159 -4.34 -9.18 5.82
N THR A 160 -3.05 -9.05 6.12
CA THR A 160 -2.21 -10.13 6.70
C THR A 160 -2.10 -10.04 8.24
N CYS A 161 -2.82 -9.09 8.84
CA CYS A 161 -2.89 -8.89 10.27
C CYS A 161 -4.05 -9.70 10.85
N HIS A 162 -3.82 -10.38 11.97
CA HIS A 162 -4.83 -11.15 12.67
C HIS A 162 -5.01 -10.65 14.09
N GLU A 163 -6.24 -10.54 14.56
CA GLU A 163 -6.57 -10.08 15.91
C GLU A 163 -7.38 -11.14 16.68
N ILE A 164 -7.05 -11.36 17.94
CA ILE A 164 -7.72 -12.26 18.87
C ILE A 164 -8.26 -11.42 20.02
N THR A 165 -9.57 -11.40 20.22
CA THR A 165 -10.23 -10.59 21.27
C THR A 165 -10.89 -11.44 22.36
N ASP A 166 -10.50 -12.70 22.50
CA ASP A 166 -11.11 -13.67 23.43
C ASP A 166 -10.46 -13.68 24.83
N GLY A 167 -9.56 -12.74 25.11
CA GLY A 167 -8.78 -12.68 26.35
C GLY A 167 -7.44 -13.41 26.26
N THR A 168 -7.13 -14.08 25.15
CA THR A 168 -5.81 -14.69 24.94
C THR A 168 -4.72 -13.62 24.97
N ASN A 169 -3.77 -13.78 25.88
CA ASN A 169 -2.65 -12.85 25.99
C ASN A 169 -1.58 -13.11 24.91
N PHE A 170 -0.83 -12.06 24.57
CA PHE A 170 0.17 -12.09 23.50
C PHE A 170 1.29 -13.13 23.72
N ARG A 171 1.59 -13.48 24.99
CA ARG A 171 2.63 -14.48 25.32
C ARG A 171 2.16 -15.90 24.97
N THR A 172 0.92 -16.24 25.35
CA THR A 172 0.29 -17.53 25.04
C THR A 172 0.06 -17.68 23.54
N ALA A 173 -0.41 -16.62 22.87
CA ALA A 173 -0.53 -16.61 21.41
C ALA A 173 0.83 -16.81 20.73
N GLY A 174 1.87 -16.11 21.18
CA GLY A 174 3.23 -16.23 20.64
C GLY A 174 3.79 -17.65 20.78
N GLN A 175 3.65 -18.28 21.95
CA GLN A 175 4.07 -19.67 22.16
C GLN A 175 3.32 -20.66 21.27
N THR A 176 2.02 -20.45 21.08
CA THR A 176 1.20 -21.32 20.23
C THR A 176 1.60 -21.18 18.76
N LEU A 177 1.82 -19.95 18.29
CA LEU A 177 2.31 -19.68 16.93
C LEU A 177 3.70 -20.26 16.70
N GLU A 178 4.61 -20.11 17.65
CA GLU A 178 5.96 -20.69 17.57
C GLU A 178 5.91 -22.21 17.38
N GLN A 179 5.14 -22.93 18.20
CA GLN A 179 5.00 -24.40 18.08
C GLN A 179 4.37 -24.80 16.74
N ALA A 180 3.31 -24.11 16.32
CA ALA A 180 2.63 -24.39 15.06
C ALA A 180 3.55 -24.14 13.85
N LEU A 181 4.32 -23.05 13.86
CA LEU A 181 5.27 -22.72 12.79
C LEU A 181 6.43 -23.73 12.77
N GLN A 182 6.98 -24.11 13.93
CA GLN A 182 8.01 -25.16 14.00
C GLN A 182 7.49 -26.49 13.42
N ALA A 183 6.25 -26.87 13.71
CA ALA A 183 5.61 -28.06 13.13
C ALA A 183 5.42 -27.96 11.61
N GLN A 184 5.29 -26.75 11.06
CA GLN A 184 5.24 -26.48 9.61
C GLN A 184 6.64 -26.37 8.96
N GLY A 185 7.72 -26.66 9.70
CA GLY A 185 9.09 -26.67 9.19
C GLY A 185 9.76 -25.29 9.15
N TYR A 186 9.24 -24.30 9.87
CA TYR A 186 9.91 -23.02 10.05
C TYR A 186 11.01 -23.12 11.12
N THR A 187 12.14 -22.47 10.88
CA THR A 187 13.08 -22.13 11.96
C THR A 187 12.57 -20.86 12.63
N VAL A 188 12.23 -20.96 13.93
CA VAL A 188 11.69 -19.85 14.73
C VAL A 188 12.70 -19.48 15.80
N LYS A 189 13.16 -18.23 15.81
CA LYS A 189 14.12 -17.71 16.80
C LYS A 189 13.51 -16.51 17.54
N PRO A 190 13.34 -16.55 18.88
CA PRO A 190 12.87 -15.40 19.62
C PRO A 190 13.90 -14.25 19.57
N ARG A 191 13.40 -13.02 19.45
CA ARG A 191 14.20 -11.79 19.48
C ARG A 191 14.01 -11.10 20.83
N GLU A 192 14.71 -11.62 21.84
CA GLU A 192 14.67 -11.10 23.21
C GLU A 192 15.17 -9.65 23.31
N ASP A 193 16.02 -9.23 22.36
CA ASP A 193 16.50 -7.86 22.21
C ASP A 193 15.39 -6.86 21.82
N LEU A 194 14.24 -7.36 21.37
CA LEU A 194 13.07 -6.58 20.95
C LEU A 194 11.83 -6.90 21.81
N GLU A 195 11.99 -7.65 22.90
CA GLU A 195 10.89 -7.94 23.82
C GLU A 195 10.61 -6.71 24.70
N GLU A 196 9.40 -6.18 24.55
CA GLU A 196 8.90 -5.02 25.30
C GLU A 196 7.59 -5.42 25.99
N THR A 197 7.12 -4.61 26.94
CA THR A 197 5.84 -4.84 27.59
C THR A 197 4.72 -4.89 26.55
N GLY A 198 4.05 -6.03 26.42
CA GLY A 198 2.98 -6.22 25.43
C GLY A 198 3.46 -6.63 24.04
N ARG A 199 4.73 -7.02 23.85
CA ARG A 199 5.27 -7.36 22.53
C ARG A 199 6.21 -8.56 22.57
N LYS A 200 6.02 -9.51 21.65
CA LYS A 200 7.00 -10.55 21.31
C LYS A 200 7.30 -10.52 19.82
N VAL A 201 8.57 -10.69 19.48
CA VAL A 201 9.04 -10.78 18.09
C VAL A 201 9.79 -12.09 17.89
N TYR A 202 9.48 -12.78 16.81
CA TYR A 202 10.18 -13.98 16.38
C TYR A 202 10.73 -13.78 14.98
N GLU A 203 11.99 -14.15 14.78
CA GLU A 203 12.62 -14.25 13.46
C GLU A 203 12.26 -15.61 12.86
N LEU A 204 11.56 -15.59 11.73
CA LEU A 204 11.10 -16.78 11.01
C LEU A 204 11.97 -17.00 9.78
N THR A 205 12.50 -18.21 9.60
CA THR A 205 13.24 -18.60 8.40
C THR A 205 12.63 -19.85 7.76
N LYS A 206 12.37 -19.78 6.45
CA LYS A 206 11.88 -20.91 5.62
C LYS A 206 12.52 -20.81 4.23
N GLY A 207 13.29 -21.84 3.87
CA GLY A 207 14.20 -21.76 2.72
C GLY A 207 15.25 -20.66 2.93
N ASN A 208 15.46 -19.82 1.92
CA ASN A 208 16.45 -18.72 1.96
C ASN A 208 15.83 -17.35 2.28
N LYS A 209 14.66 -17.33 2.92
CA LYS A 209 13.93 -16.10 3.23
C LYS A 209 13.71 -15.98 4.73
N THR A 210 13.90 -14.77 5.23
CA THR A 210 13.69 -14.40 6.63
C THR A 210 12.59 -13.35 6.73
N ARG A 211 11.72 -13.49 7.72
CA ARG A 211 10.64 -12.56 8.08
C ARG A 211 10.54 -12.45 9.60
N TYR A 212 9.71 -11.53 10.08
CA TYR A 212 9.48 -11.33 11.51
C TYR A 212 8.01 -11.52 11.82
N LEU A 213 7.71 -12.46 12.72
CA LEU A 213 6.40 -12.56 13.35
C LEU A 213 6.37 -11.59 14.53
N ASN A 214 5.41 -10.67 14.51
CA ASN A 214 5.17 -9.73 15.58
C ASN A 214 3.89 -10.16 16.27
N VAL A 215 3.95 -10.30 17.59
CA VAL A 215 2.80 -10.64 18.44
C VAL A 215 2.68 -9.54 19.48
N LEU A 216 1.62 -8.74 19.36
CA LEU A 216 1.43 -7.46 20.04
C LEU A 216 0.16 -7.51 20.87
N SER A 217 0.15 -6.88 22.03
CA SER A 217 -1.06 -6.62 22.82
C SER A 217 -1.60 -5.26 22.37
N SER A 218 -2.78 -5.21 21.74
CA SER A 218 -3.43 -3.92 21.41
C SER A 218 -4.12 -3.31 22.64
N ASP A 219 -4.75 -4.16 23.45
CA ASP A 219 -5.47 -3.80 24.66
C ASP A 219 -5.40 -4.94 25.70
N VAL A 220 -6.03 -4.75 26.85
CA VAL A 220 -6.18 -5.82 27.85
C VAL A 220 -7.04 -6.95 27.27
N GLY A 221 -6.41 -8.08 26.98
CA GLY A 221 -7.09 -9.27 26.46
C GLY A 221 -7.27 -9.29 24.94
N SER A 222 -6.68 -8.36 24.20
CA SER A 222 -6.55 -8.45 22.74
C SER A 222 -5.10 -8.69 22.32
N THR A 223 -4.91 -9.61 21.37
CA THR A 223 -3.62 -9.93 20.76
C THR A 223 -3.70 -9.79 19.25
N ILE A 224 -2.75 -9.05 18.70
CA ILE A 224 -2.54 -8.90 17.27
C ILE A 224 -1.30 -9.68 16.86
N TYR A 225 -1.36 -10.39 15.74
CA TYR A 225 -0.18 -10.99 15.15
C TYR A 225 -0.13 -10.85 13.63
N LEU A 226 1.08 -10.63 13.12
CA LEU A 226 1.35 -10.44 11.70
C LEU A 226 2.80 -10.76 11.36
N VAL A 227 3.04 -11.16 10.10
CA VAL A 227 4.39 -11.38 9.57
C VAL A 227 4.80 -10.25 8.64
N THR A 228 5.96 -9.65 8.92
CA THR A 228 6.49 -8.48 8.20
C THR A 228 7.95 -8.70 7.80
N PRO A 229 8.48 -7.94 6.81
CA PRO A 229 9.91 -7.97 6.48
C PRO A 229 10.83 -7.44 7.59
N GLN A 230 10.32 -6.61 8.50
CA GLN A 230 11.06 -6.01 9.61
C GLN A 230 10.20 -6.03 10.88
N PRO A 231 10.79 -6.07 12.09
CA PRO A 231 10.02 -5.96 13.33
C PRO A 231 9.19 -4.68 13.36
N VAL A 232 7.92 -4.77 13.77
CA VAL A 232 7.01 -3.62 13.91
C VAL A 232 6.50 -3.52 15.36
N SER A 233 6.28 -2.30 15.83
CA SER A 233 5.61 -1.99 17.10
C SER A 233 4.12 -1.69 16.89
N LEU A 234 3.35 -1.65 17.97
CA LEU A 234 1.93 -1.27 17.92
C LEU A 234 1.74 0.17 17.41
N ASP A 235 2.54 1.11 17.92
CA ASP A 235 2.51 2.51 17.49
C ASP A 235 2.78 2.65 15.98
N GLN A 236 3.70 1.85 15.43
CA GLN A 236 3.99 1.82 14.00
C GLN A 236 2.80 1.30 13.20
N LEU A 237 2.06 0.30 13.70
CA LEU A 237 0.84 -0.19 13.04
C LEU A 237 -0.28 0.84 13.04
N GLN A 238 -0.54 1.47 14.19
CA GLN A 238 -1.55 2.53 14.32
C GLN A 238 -1.22 3.74 13.43
N THR A 239 0.06 4.13 13.39
CA THR A 239 0.54 5.19 12.50
C THR A 239 0.38 4.78 11.03
N SER A 240 0.60 3.50 10.70
CA SER A 240 0.42 3.00 9.34
C SER A 240 -1.04 3.05 8.87
N GLU A 241 -2.00 2.80 9.76
CA GLU A 241 -3.42 2.99 9.47
C GLU A 241 -3.75 4.47 9.18
N THR A 242 -3.17 5.38 9.96
CA THR A 242 -3.33 6.83 9.72
C THR A 242 -2.78 7.22 8.35
N HIS A 243 -1.56 6.76 8.02
CA HIS A 243 -0.97 7.00 6.70
C HIS A 243 -1.80 6.37 5.58
N LYS A 244 -2.36 5.17 5.78
CA LYS A 244 -3.27 4.56 4.81
C LYS A 244 -4.50 5.44 4.56
N ALA A 245 -5.13 5.94 5.62
CA ALA A 245 -6.29 6.83 5.51
C ALA A 245 -5.97 8.16 4.80
N GLU A 246 -4.78 8.72 5.03
CA GLU A 246 -4.30 9.90 4.29
C GLU A 246 -4.11 9.61 2.80
N LEU A 247 -3.49 8.48 2.46
CA LEU A 247 -3.34 8.05 1.07
C LEU A 247 -4.72 7.87 0.41
N GLU A 248 -5.64 7.20 1.10
CA GLU A 248 -7.02 7.04 0.62
C GLU A 248 -7.68 8.39 0.38
N ALA A 249 -7.59 9.34 1.31
CA ALA A 249 -8.14 10.68 1.13
C ALA A 249 -7.60 11.40 -0.11
N ILE A 250 -6.31 11.24 -0.43
CA ILE A 250 -5.71 11.75 -1.68
C ILE A 250 -6.36 11.07 -2.88
N LEU A 251 -6.51 9.75 -2.86
CA LEU A 251 -7.12 8.98 -3.95
C LEU A 251 -8.63 9.26 -4.11
N ASP A 252 -9.35 9.53 -3.04
CA ASP A 252 -10.74 9.97 -3.05
C ASP A 252 -10.90 11.31 -3.78
N SER A 253 -9.97 12.25 -3.56
CA SER A 253 -10.03 13.59 -4.15
C SER A 253 -9.89 13.62 -5.68
N ILE A 254 -9.33 12.55 -6.26
CA ILE A 254 -9.12 12.42 -7.72
C ILE A 254 -10.10 11.45 -8.39
N SER A 255 -10.89 10.70 -7.61
CA SER A 255 -11.81 9.70 -8.12
C SER A 255 -13.05 10.33 -8.75
N SER A 256 -13.54 9.73 -9.83
CA SER A 256 -14.73 10.19 -10.58
C SER A 256 -15.88 9.19 -10.60
N GLY A 257 -15.68 7.95 -10.14
CA GLY A 257 -16.73 6.94 -10.15
C GLY A 257 -16.30 5.56 -9.67
N SER A 258 -17.26 4.64 -9.65
CA SER A 258 -17.03 3.22 -9.39
C SER A 258 -16.50 2.51 -10.63
N VAL A 259 -15.83 1.38 -10.41
CA VAL A 259 -15.22 0.56 -11.46
C VAL A 259 -16.15 -0.60 -11.81
N ASN A 260 -16.36 -0.83 -13.11
CA ASN A 260 -17.02 -2.01 -13.65
C ASN A 260 -15.96 -2.98 -14.20
N PRO A 261 -16.02 -4.29 -13.91
CA PRO A 261 -15.10 -5.29 -14.48
C PRO A 261 -14.93 -5.20 -15.99
N THR A 262 -15.97 -4.84 -16.76
CA THR A 262 -15.88 -4.74 -18.22
C THR A 262 -14.97 -3.60 -18.72
N GLN A 263 -14.53 -2.72 -17.82
CA GLN A 263 -13.59 -1.64 -18.13
C GLN A 263 -12.13 -2.08 -18.05
N LEU A 264 -11.84 -3.29 -17.55
CA LEU A 264 -10.49 -3.83 -17.39
C LEU A 264 -10.15 -4.83 -18.49
N THR A 265 -8.90 -4.85 -18.93
CA THR A 265 -8.40 -5.87 -19.87
C THR A 265 -8.34 -7.25 -19.23
N GLN A 266 -8.04 -7.31 -17.93
CA GLN A 266 -7.90 -8.55 -17.14
C GLN A 266 -8.76 -8.44 -15.85
N PRO A 267 -10.10 -8.47 -15.95
CA PRO A 267 -10.97 -8.29 -14.80
C PRO A 267 -10.74 -9.32 -13.69
N GLU A 268 -10.39 -10.56 -14.04
CA GLU A 268 -10.12 -11.68 -13.11
C GLU A 268 -8.93 -11.43 -12.16
N ALA A 269 -8.02 -10.52 -12.53
CA ALA A 269 -6.91 -10.08 -11.68
C ALA A 269 -7.40 -9.22 -10.50
N PHE A 270 -8.57 -8.59 -10.62
CA PHE A 270 -9.09 -7.65 -9.62
C PHE A 270 -10.43 -8.08 -9.02
N PHE A 271 -11.16 -8.95 -9.70
CA PHE A 271 -12.50 -9.38 -9.32
C PHE A 271 -12.61 -10.91 -9.26
N ALA A 272 -13.38 -11.40 -8.29
CA ALA A 272 -13.95 -12.73 -8.28
C ALA A 272 -15.39 -12.63 -8.82
N GLY A 273 -15.54 -12.78 -10.14
CA GLY A 273 -16.79 -12.49 -10.83
C GLY A 273 -17.05 -10.98 -10.89
N THR A 274 -18.09 -10.50 -10.20
CA THR A 274 -18.41 -9.07 -10.08
C THR A 274 -17.97 -8.45 -8.76
N THR A 275 -17.43 -9.25 -7.84
CA THR A 275 -17.03 -8.82 -6.51
C THR A 275 -15.55 -8.48 -6.51
N PRO A 276 -15.12 -7.28 -6.07
CA PRO A 276 -13.71 -6.97 -5.88
C PRO A 276 -13.03 -8.02 -5.00
N ARG A 277 -11.79 -8.38 -5.33
CA ARG A 277 -10.99 -9.28 -4.49
C ARG A 277 -10.79 -8.63 -3.12
N PRO A 278 -10.74 -9.41 -2.02
CA PRO A 278 -10.50 -8.87 -0.69
C PRO A 278 -9.15 -8.13 -0.61
N GLU A 279 -8.16 -8.57 -1.39
CA GLU A 279 -6.81 -7.97 -1.45
C GLU A 279 -6.80 -6.54 -2.03
N THR A 280 -7.73 -6.23 -2.96
CA THR A 280 -7.90 -4.88 -3.51
C THR A 280 -8.65 -3.94 -2.57
N GLY A 281 -9.17 -4.49 -1.46
CA GLY A 281 -10.15 -3.83 -0.61
C GLY A 281 -11.36 -3.33 -1.41
N SER A 282 -12.09 -2.38 -0.82
CA SER A 282 -13.22 -1.69 -1.46
C SER A 282 -12.78 -0.61 -2.47
N GLN A 283 -11.52 -0.61 -2.91
CA GLN A 283 -10.80 0.63 -3.30
C GLN A 283 -10.42 0.73 -4.77
N LEU A 284 -11.23 0.14 -5.65
CA LEU A 284 -11.11 0.40 -7.07
C LEU A 284 -11.80 1.71 -7.42
N ARG A 285 -11.05 2.64 -8.00
CA ARG A 285 -11.50 3.99 -8.33
C ARG A 285 -11.31 4.26 -9.82
N LEU A 286 -12.32 4.81 -10.48
CA LEU A 286 -12.18 5.27 -11.87
C LEU A 286 -11.81 6.75 -11.90
N VAL A 287 -10.75 7.09 -12.63
CA VAL A 287 -10.37 8.46 -12.97
C VAL A 287 -10.57 8.66 -14.47
N ALA A 288 -11.70 9.25 -14.85
CA ALA A 288 -12.07 9.48 -16.24
C ALA A 288 -11.19 10.57 -16.89
N GLY A 289 -10.94 10.43 -18.19
CA GLY A 289 -10.27 11.41 -19.03
C GLY A 289 -8.76 11.56 -18.80
N ARG A 290 -8.13 10.66 -18.03
CA ARG A 290 -6.69 10.67 -17.76
C ARG A 290 -6.05 9.32 -18.06
N SER A 291 -4.95 9.35 -18.80
CA SER A 291 -4.07 8.18 -18.95
C SER A 291 -3.30 7.88 -17.67
N PRO A 292 -2.74 6.65 -17.51
CA PRO A 292 -1.97 6.31 -16.33
C PRO A 292 -0.80 7.26 -16.06
N GLN A 293 -0.09 7.69 -17.11
CA GLN A 293 1.04 8.60 -16.98
C GLN A 293 0.62 10.02 -16.55
N GLU A 294 -0.45 10.56 -17.13
CA GLU A 294 -0.97 11.88 -16.73
C GLU A 294 -1.46 11.86 -15.28
N LEU A 295 -2.11 10.76 -14.88
CA LEU A 295 -2.57 10.58 -13.51
C LEU A 295 -1.39 10.46 -12.54
N LEU A 296 -0.37 9.67 -12.87
CA LEU A 296 0.85 9.53 -12.07
C LEU A 296 1.55 10.88 -11.86
N ASN A 297 1.70 11.66 -12.94
CA ASN A 297 2.33 12.99 -12.87
C ASN A 297 1.57 13.92 -11.91
N GLY A 298 0.23 13.87 -11.93
CA GLY A 298 -0.62 14.62 -11.00
C GLY A 298 -0.55 14.11 -9.56
N LEU A 299 -0.55 12.78 -9.37
CA LEU A 299 -0.50 12.15 -8.05
C LEU A 299 0.84 12.36 -7.33
N THR A 300 1.94 12.30 -8.06
CA THR A 300 3.29 12.39 -7.49
C THR A 300 3.45 13.65 -6.63
N GLY A 301 2.97 14.80 -7.11
CA GLY A 301 3.03 16.06 -6.35
C GLY A 301 2.19 16.02 -5.07
N SER A 302 0.96 15.50 -5.13
CA SER A 302 0.07 15.37 -3.97
C SER A 302 0.61 14.39 -2.93
N LEU A 303 1.18 13.27 -3.37
CA LEU A 303 1.78 12.26 -2.50
C LEU A 303 3.04 12.80 -1.81
N GLN A 304 3.94 13.44 -2.56
CA GLN A 304 5.16 14.02 -2.00
C GLN A 304 4.86 15.15 -1.02
N ALA A 305 3.83 15.98 -1.27
CA ALA A 305 3.40 17.01 -0.33
C ALA A 305 2.93 16.44 1.02
N GLN A 306 2.52 15.17 1.05
CA GLN A 306 2.14 14.43 2.25
C GLN A 306 3.25 13.48 2.74
N ASN A 307 4.49 13.65 2.27
CA ASN A 307 5.67 12.83 2.60
C ASN A 307 5.57 11.35 2.22
N PHE A 308 4.75 11.02 1.22
CA PHE A 308 4.81 9.70 0.60
C PHE A 308 5.92 9.64 -0.45
N THR A 309 6.59 8.49 -0.50
CA THR A 309 7.52 8.13 -1.57
C THR A 309 6.87 7.11 -2.50
N LEU A 310 7.16 7.24 -3.79
CA LEU A 310 6.59 6.41 -4.86
C LEU A 310 7.73 5.79 -5.66
N THR A 311 7.76 4.46 -5.75
CA THR A 311 8.80 3.70 -6.47
C THR A 311 8.15 2.72 -7.43
N GLU A 312 8.62 2.62 -8.67
CA GLU A 312 8.07 1.64 -9.62
C GLU A 312 8.37 0.21 -9.17
N ALA A 313 7.33 -0.63 -9.11
CA ALA A 313 7.37 -2.00 -8.61
C ALA A 313 7.02 -3.05 -9.68
N GLY A 314 6.88 -2.64 -10.95
CA GLY A 314 6.58 -3.51 -12.09
C GLY A 314 5.20 -3.26 -12.67
N GLY A 315 4.51 -4.33 -13.06
CA GLY A 315 3.16 -4.25 -13.63
C GLY A 315 2.25 -5.37 -13.15
N TYR A 316 0.95 -5.10 -13.10
CA TYR A 316 -0.07 -6.07 -12.70
C TYR A 316 -1.39 -5.76 -13.40
N GLY A 317 -2.07 -6.78 -13.95
CA GLY A 317 -3.37 -6.59 -14.57
C GLY A 317 -3.38 -5.61 -15.75
N ASN A 318 -2.30 -5.59 -16.54
CA ASN A 318 -2.06 -4.62 -17.63
C ASN A 318 -1.90 -3.14 -17.18
N GLY A 319 -1.67 -2.89 -15.89
CA GLY A 319 -1.34 -1.59 -15.32
C GLY A 319 0.10 -1.48 -14.80
N LEU A 320 0.54 -0.25 -14.53
CA LEU A 320 1.80 0.04 -13.87
C LEU A 320 1.62 -0.01 -12.36
N LEU A 321 2.51 -0.71 -11.67
CA LEU A 321 2.48 -0.90 -10.23
C LEU A 321 3.56 -0.06 -9.57
N TYR A 322 3.19 0.66 -8.51
CA TYR A 322 4.09 1.48 -7.72
C TYR A 322 4.00 1.07 -6.25
N GLU A 323 5.14 0.95 -5.59
CA GLU A 323 5.24 0.90 -4.14
C GLU A 323 5.10 2.32 -3.58
N VAL A 324 4.18 2.49 -2.63
CA VAL A 324 3.92 3.74 -1.90
C VAL A 324 4.34 3.55 -0.45
N THR A 325 5.24 4.40 0.05
CA THR A 325 5.75 4.29 1.42
C THR A 325 5.67 5.61 2.18
N LYS A 326 5.41 5.52 3.49
CA LYS A 326 5.47 6.65 4.45
C LYS A 326 5.71 6.11 5.86
N GLY A 327 6.90 6.37 6.42
CA GLY A 327 7.28 5.76 7.70
C GLY A 327 7.29 4.23 7.61
N ALA A 328 6.55 3.55 8.49
CA ALA A 328 6.38 2.09 8.46
C ALA A 328 5.29 1.59 7.49
N TYR A 329 4.47 2.51 6.94
CA TYR A 329 3.44 2.15 5.99
C TYR A 329 4.05 1.81 4.63
N THR A 330 3.64 0.68 4.07
CA THR A 330 3.91 0.26 2.69
C THR A 330 2.60 -0.22 2.07
N GLY A 331 2.24 0.34 0.92
CA GLY A 331 1.14 -0.12 0.09
C GLY A 331 1.55 -0.12 -1.38
N TYR A 332 0.69 -0.63 -2.27
CA TYR A 332 0.97 -0.64 -3.70
C TYR A 332 -0.16 0.01 -4.49
N LEU A 333 0.18 0.98 -5.33
CA LEU A 333 -0.71 1.69 -6.21
C LEU A 333 -0.61 1.11 -7.62
N ASN A 334 -1.68 0.52 -8.13
CA ASN A 334 -1.75 0.04 -9.50
C ASN A 334 -2.58 1.00 -10.37
N LEU A 335 -2.00 1.48 -11.46
CA LEU A 335 -2.61 2.38 -12.43
C LEU A 335 -2.92 1.62 -13.72
N VAL A 336 -4.18 1.22 -13.87
CA VAL A 336 -4.63 0.33 -14.95
C VAL A 336 -5.41 1.13 -15.98
N PRO A 337 -4.99 1.18 -17.26
CA PRO A 337 -5.79 1.84 -18.28
C PRO A 337 -7.10 1.09 -18.50
N THR A 338 -8.18 1.83 -18.70
CA THR A 338 -9.46 1.27 -19.17
C THR A 338 -9.31 0.68 -20.59
N VAL A 339 -10.13 -0.33 -20.93
CA VAL A 339 -10.10 -1.00 -22.24
C VAL A 339 -10.29 -0.03 -23.40
N ASP A 340 -11.21 0.94 -23.23
CA ASP A 340 -11.49 1.98 -24.21
C ASP A 340 -10.52 3.18 -24.14
N ARG A 341 -9.56 3.14 -23.21
CA ARG A 341 -8.60 4.21 -22.92
C ARG A 341 -9.26 5.54 -22.55
N SER A 342 -10.50 5.52 -22.08
CA SER A 342 -11.21 6.73 -21.67
C SER A 342 -10.80 7.22 -20.28
N GLY A 343 -9.99 6.46 -19.54
CA GLY A 343 -9.54 6.79 -18.20
C GLY A 343 -8.59 5.75 -17.59
N THR A 344 -8.29 5.94 -16.32
CA THR A 344 -7.43 5.07 -15.51
C THR A 344 -8.17 4.55 -14.29
N ILE A 345 -8.07 3.27 -14.05
CA ILE A 345 -8.53 2.60 -12.83
C ILE A 345 -7.35 2.59 -11.85
N VAL A 346 -7.59 3.11 -10.67
CA VAL A 346 -6.65 3.14 -9.56
C VAL A 346 -7.03 2.05 -8.57
N VAL A 347 -6.07 1.20 -8.22
CA VAL A 347 -6.25 0.14 -7.22
C VAL A 347 -5.18 0.29 -6.15
N LEU A 348 -5.59 0.37 -4.89
CA LEU A 348 -4.68 0.35 -3.76
C LEU A 348 -4.64 -1.07 -3.16
N TRP A 349 -3.45 -1.63 -3.07
CA TRP A 349 -3.20 -2.95 -2.51
C TRP A 349 -2.44 -2.83 -1.19
N THR A 350 -2.81 -3.66 -0.22
CA THR A 350 -2.07 -3.76 1.06
C THR A 350 -0.85 -4.67 0.96
N ASN A 351 -0.80 -5.53 -0.06
CA ASN A 351 0.30 -6.45 -0.32
C ASN A 351 0.68 -6.37 -1.80
N LEU A 352 1.89 -6.81 -2.14
CA LEU A 352 2.31 -6.91 -3.53
C LEU A 352 1.40 -7.94 -4.24
N PRO A 353 0.63 -7.54 -5.26
CA PRO A 353 -0.26 -8.47 -5.95
C PRO A 353 0.56 -9.51 -6.74
N SER A 354 0.06 -10.75 -6.77
CA SER A 354 0.71 -11.92 -7.38
C SER A 354 -0.13 -12.56 -8.48
#